data_AF-A0AAV4EP24-F1
#
_entry.id   AF-A0AAV4EP24-F1
#
_cell.length_a   1.000
_cell.length_b   1.000
_cell.length_c   1.000
_cell.angle_alpha   90.00
_cell.angle_beta   90.00
_cell.angle_gamma   90.00
#
_symmetry.space_group_name_H-M   'P 1'
#
loop_
_entity.id
_entity.type
_entity.pdbx_description
1 polymer ?
#
loop_
_entity_poly.entity_id
_entity_poly.type
_entity_poly.pdbx_seq_one_letter_code
_entity_poly.pdbx_strand_id
1 'polypeptide(L)'
;MAVGQLKKMEKIWKGQDKQIKLKTVRACIFLTAINGCEGWTLTTADEKKINTFEMKCYRRMLRIPWIAKRKNTEILKELKVGQDWLLNNIKARKLSYFGHLKRHDSLEKHI
;
A
#
# COMPACT_ATOMS: atom_id res chain seq x y z
N MET A 1 -9.34 -8.06 -5.43
CA MET A 1 -10.01 -6.77 -5.21
C MET A 1 -9.16 -5.54 -5.60
N ALA A 2 -7.92 -5.37 -5.14
CA ALA A 2 -7.13 -4.15 -5.44
C ALA A 2 -6.62 -4.01 -6.90
N VAL A 3 -6.24 -5.12 -7.56
CA VAL A 3 -5.75 -5.11 -8.96
C VAL A 3 -6.85 -4.72 -9.96
N GLY A 4 -8.11 -5.05 -9.65
CA GLY A 4 -9.26 -4.66 -10.48
C GLY A 4 -9.51 -3.16 -10.48
N GLN A 5 -9.32 -2.49 -9.33
CA GLN A 5 -9.41 -1.04 -9.21
C GLN A 5 -8.32 -0.33 -10.05
N LEU A 6 -7.10 -0.87 -10.02
CA LEU A 6 -5.97 -0.35 -10.80
C LEU A 6 -6.27 -0.33 -12.31
N LYS A 7 -6.94 -1.36 -12.84
CA LYS A 7 -7.35 -1.41 -14.26
C LYS A 7 -8.44 -0.37 -14.59
N LYS A 8 -9.40 -0.15 -13.69
CA LYS A 8 -10.47 0.84 -13.89
C LYS A 8 -9.93 2.28 -13.91
N MET A 9 -8.90 2.56 -13.12
CA MET A 9 -8.29 3.89 -12.99
C MET A 9 -7.43 4.31 -14.19
N GLU A 10 -7.09 3.38 -15.08
CA GLU A 10 -6.19 3.65 -16.21
C GLU A 10 -6.74 4.69 -17.20
N LYS A 11 -8.08 4.79 -17.30
CA LYS A 11 -8.79 5.81 -18.09
C LYS A 11 -8.76 7.19 -17.42
N ILE A 12 -8.89 7.24 -16.09
CA ILE A 12 -8.94 8.48 -15.29
C ILE A 12 -7.58 9.18 -15.26
N TRP A 13 -6.50 8.40 -15.37
CA TRP A 13 -5.12 8.90 -15.29
C TRP A 13 -4.60 9.61 -16.55
N LYS A 14 -5.39 9.74 -17.61
CA LYS A 14 -4.99 10.52 -18.80
C LYS A 14 -4.96 12.02 -18.42
N GLY A 15 -3.82 12.68 -18.61
CA GLY A 15 -3.66 14.13 -18.38
C GLY A 15 -3.50 14.57 -16.92
N GLN A 16 -3.64 13.69 -15.93
CA GLN A 16 -3.49 14.07 -14.51
C GLN A 16 -2.02 14.17 -14.06
N ASP A 17 -1.79 15.10 -13.13
CA ASP A 17 -0.51 15.27 -12.43
C ASP A 17 -0.12 14.02 -11.61
N LYS A 18 1.19 13.78 -11.48
CA LYS A 18 1.74 12.61 -10.77
C LYS A 18 1.32 12.57 -9.30
N GLN A 19 1.22 13.72 -8.64
CA GLN A 19 0.79 13.81 -7.25
C GLN A 19 -0.68 13.48 -7.07
N ILE A 20 -1.54 13.88 -8.00
CA ILE A 20 -2.97 13.55 -7.98
C ILE A 20 -3.17 12.04 -8.15
N LYS A 21 -2.44 11.42 -9.07
CA LYS A 21 -2.46 9.97 -9.25
C LYS A 21 -1.97 9.23 -8.00
N LEU A 22 -0.89 9.72 -7.37
CA LEU A 22 -0.36 9.14 -6.16
C LEU A 22 -1.38 9.19 -5.01
N LYS A 23 -2.05 10.33 -4.82
CA LYS A 23 -3.14 10.47 -3.84
C LYS A 23 -4.27 9.48 -4.13
N THR A 24 -4.64 9.31 -5.40
CA THR A 24 -5.70 8.37 -5.82
C THR A 24 -5.31 6.91 -5.56
N VAL A 25 -4.08 6.51 -5.87
CA VAL A 25 -3.56 5.16 -5.58
C VAL A 25 -3.59 4.90 -4.08
N ARG A 26 -3.13 5.86 -3.26
CA ARG A 26 -3.15 5.73 -1.80
C ARG A 26 -4.59 5.59 -1.27
N ALA A 27 -5.50 6.45 -1.71
CA ALA A 27 -6.87 6.48 -1.21
C ALA A 27 -7.68 5.25 -1.60
N CYS A 28 -7.58 4.79 -2.85
CA CYS A 28 -8.47 3.73 -3.34
C CYS A 28 -7.83 2.34 -3.31
N ILE A 29 -6.55 2.23 -3.63
CA ILE A 29 -5.87 0.95 -3.77
C ILE A 29 -5.24 0.55 -2.44
N PHE A 30 -4.48 1.46 -1.82
CA PHE A 30 -3.77 1.14 -0.59
C PHE A 30 -4.71 1.07 0.61
N LEU A 31 -5.73 1.92 0.69
CA LEU A 31 -6.74 1.79 1.75
C LEU A 31 -7.45 0.42 1.73
N THR A 32 -7.80 -0.06 0.52
CA THR A 32 -8.39 -1.40 0.36
C THR A 32 -7.44 -2.51 0.81
N ALA A 33 -6.15 -2.38 0.48
CA ALA A 33 -5.14 -3.34 0.92
C ALA A 33 -4.95 -3.32 2.45
N ILE A 34 -4.89 -2.12 3.05
CA ILE A 34 -4.74 -1.94 4.49
C ILE A 34 -5.91 -2.58 5.25
N ASN A 35 -7.15 -2.28 4.85
CA ASN A 35 -8.34 -2.85 5.47
C ASN A 35 -8.38 -4.38 5.38
N GLY A 36 -7.93 -4.95 4.25
CA GLY A 36 -7.80 -6.40 4.11
C GLY A 36 -6.74 -7.02 5.03
N CYS A 37 -5.64 -6.29 5.28
CA CYS A 37 -4.57 -6.75 6.15
C CYS A 37 -4.91 -6.65 7.65
N GLU A 38 -5.95 -5.92 8.05
CA GLU A 38 -6.39 -5.83 9.45
C GLU A 38 -6.78 -7.21 10.00
N GLY A 39 -7.53 -7.99 9.21
CA GLY A 39 -8.02 -9.33 9.60
C GLY A 39 -7.04 -10.50 9.39
N TRP A 40 -5.88 -10.30 8.76
CA TRP A 40 -4.92 -11.37 8.45
C TRP A 40 -3.60 -11.22 9.21
N THR A 41 -3.01 -12.34 9.60
CA THR A 41 -1.63 -12.38 10.13
C THR A 41 -0.65 -12.13 8.98
N LEU A 42 0.24 -11.15 9.14
CA LEU A 42 1.25 -10.85 8.12
C LEU A 42 2.41 -11.82 8.27
N THR A 43 2.62 -12.65 7.26
CA THR A 43 3.85 -13.45 7.14
C THR A 43 4.94 -12.65 6.42
N THR A 44 6.20 -13.03 6.60
CA THR A 44 7.33 -12.44 5.86
C THR A 44 7.18 -12.56 4.34
N ALA A 45 6.52 -13.62 3.87
CA ALA A 45 6.18 -13.79 2.46
C ALA A 45 5.16 -12.76 1.98
N ASP A 46 4.17 -12.42 2.81
CA ASP A 46 3.16 -11.43 2.48
C ASP A 46 3.72 -10.00 2.53
N GLU A 47 4.64 -9.71 3.44
CA GLU A 47 5.37 -8.43 3.44
C GLU A 47 6.10 -8.19 2.10
N LYS A 48 6.80 -9.20 1.58
CA LYS A 48 7.46 -9.13 0.27
C LYS A 48 6.46 -8.94 -0.87
N LYS A 49 5.29 -9.60 -0.81
CA LYS A 49 4.22 -9.42 -1.80
C LYS A 49 3.65 -8.00 -1.75
N ILE A 50 3.46 -7.42 -0.56
CA ILE A 50 2.97 -6.06 -0.37
C ILE A 50 3.94 -5.04 -0.97
N ASN A 51 5.24 -5.14 -0.67
CA ASN A 51 6.26 -4.24 -1.24
C ASN A 51 6.33 -4.37 -2.77
N THR A 52 6.27 -5.60 -3.28
CA THR A 52 6.21 -5.85 -4.72
C THR A 52 4.95 -5.25 -5.36
N PHE A 53 3.82 -5.38 -4.70
CA PHE A 53 2.53 -4.82 -5.13
C PHE A 53 2.56 -3.29 -5.15
N GLU A 54 3.10 -2.66 -4.11
CA GLU A 54 3.29 -1.21 -4.03
C GLU A 54 4.10 -0.70 -5.24
N MET A 55 5.27 -1.32 -5.50
CA MET A 55 6.09 -0.95 -6.65
C MET A 55 5.40 -1.20 -8.00
N LYS A 56 4.58 -2.24 -8.11
CA LYS A 56 3.78 -2.51 -9.31
C LYS A 56 2.73 -1.42 -9.54
N CYS A 57 2.13 -0.91 -8.48
CA CYS A 57 1.18 0.22 -8.55
C CYS A 57 1.88 1.50 -9.03
N TYR A 58 3.03 1.85 -8.46
CA TYR A 58 3.79 3.03 -8.88
C TYR A 58 4.25 2.95 -10.34
N ARG A 59 4.76 1.80 -10.79
CA ARG A 59 5.15 1.60 -12.19
C ARG A 59 3.98 1.75 -13.15
N ARG A 60 2.82 1.17 -12.81
CA ARG A 60 1.62 1.25 -13.65
C ARG A 60 1.05 2.66 -13.70
N MET A 61 1.07 3.37 -12.58
CA MET A 61 0.69 4.78 -12.48
C MET A 61 1.55 5.69 -13.37
N LEU A 62 2.87 5.44 -13.36
CA LEU A 62 3.83 6.17 -14.19
C LEU A 62 3.92 5.64 -15.63
N ARG A 63 3.17 4.59 -15.98
CA ARG A 63 3.20 3.92 -17.29
C ARG A 63 4.61 3.51 -17.71
N ILE A 64 5.45 3.09 -16.76
CA ILE A 64 6.82 2.65 -17.04
C ILE A 64 6.74 1.23 -17.64
N PRO A 65 7.20 1.03 -18.89
CA PRO A 65 7.27 -0.30 -19.46
C PRO A 65 8.34 -1.13 -18.75
N TRP A 66 8.17 -2.45 -18.70
CA TRP A 66 9.12 -3.34 -18.03
C TRP A 66 10.52 -3.29 -18.67
N ILE A 67 10.59 -3.00 -19.99
CA ILE A 67 11.82 -2.91 -20.79
C ILE A 67 12.70 -1.73 -20.36
N ALA A 68 12.12 -0.69 -19.76
CA ALA A 68 12.86 0.51 -19.37
C ALA A 68 13.91 0.28 -18.27
N LYS A 69 13.92 -0.91 -17.62
CA LYS A 69 14.90 -1.31 -16.58
C LYS A 69 15.15 -0.24 -15.48
N ARG A 70 14.17 0.63 -15.21
CA ARG A 70 14.27 1.70 -14.21
C ARG A 70 14.35 1.15 -12.79
N LYS A 71 15.30 1.69 -12.02
CA LYS A 71 15.55 1.28 -10.63
C LYS A 71 14.38 1.69 -9.73
N ASN A 72 14.06 0.87 -8.72
CA ASN A 72 13.02 1.19 -7.74
C ASN A 72 13.31 2.51 -7.02
N THR A 73 14.58 2.75 -6.67
CA THR A 73 15.03 3.95 -5.95
C THR A 73 14.78 5.23 -6.73
N GLU A 74 14.95 5.22 -8.06
CA GLU A 74 14.67 6.37 -8.91
C GLU A 74 13.17 6.69 -8.96
N ILE A 75 12.33 5.66 -9.05
CA ILE A 75 10.88 5.81 -9.04
C ILE A 75 10.41 6.44 -7.72
N LEU A 76 10.96 5.98 -6.59
CA LEU A 76 10.62 6.51 -5.27
C LEU A 76 11.07 7.97 -5.11
N LYS A 77 12.27 8.32 -5.60
CA LYS A 77 12.77 9.71 -5.62
C LYS A 77 11.89 10.62 -6.48
N GLU A 78 11.51 10.16 -7.67
CA GLU A 78 10.63 10.90 -8.58
C GLU A 78 9.26 11.18 -7.96
N LEU A 79 8.71 10.21 -7.22
CA LEU A 79 7.41 10.36 -6.55
C LEU A 79 7.51 11.06 -5.19
N LYS A 80 8.73 11.31 -4.67
CA LYS A 80 8.99 11.82 -3.32
C LYS A 80 8.31 10.98 -2.24
N VAL A 81 8.44 9.66 -2.33
CA VAL A 81 7.84 8.70 -1.39
C VAL A 81 8.93 7.88 -0.71
N GLY A 82 8.76 7.61 0.58
CA GLY A 82 9.61 6.70 1.33
C GLY A 82 9.47 5.25 0.85
N GLN A 83 10.48 4.44 1.15
CA GLN A 83 10.45 3.01 0.88
C GLN A 83 9.41 2.30 1.76
N ASP A 84 8.76 1.28 1.21
CA ASP A 84 7.81 0.40 1.89
C ASP A 84 6.69 1.15 2.64
N TRP A 85 6.22 2.27 2.06
CA TRP A 85 5.23 3.15 2.68
C TRP A 85 3.96 2.37 3.06
N LEU A 86 3.50 1.47 2.18
CA LEU A 86 2.29 0.68 2.42
C LEU A 86 2.49 -0.28 3.59
N LEU A 87 3.58 -1.06 3.58
CA LEU A 87 3.87 -2.03 4.63
C LEU A 87 4.06 -1.35 5.99
N ASN A 88 4.78 -0.24 6.03
CA ASN A 88 5.01 0.54 7.24
C ASN A 88 3.70 1.09 7.82
N ASN A 89 2.78 1.56 6.98
CA ASN A 89 1.44 1.99 7.41
C ASN A 89 0.62 0.83 8.00
N ILE A 90 0.67 -0.35 7.38
CA ILE A 90 -0.04 -1.54 7.88
C ILE A 90 0.53 -1.96 9.25
N LYS A 91 1.86 -2.00 9.39
CA LYS A 91 2.53 -2.34 10.66
C LYS A 91 2.18 -1.34 11.76
N ALA A 92 2.24 -0.04 11.45
CA ALA A 92 1.89 1.02 12.40
C ALA A 92 0.44 0.91 12.88
N ARG A 93 -0.51 0.65 11.98
CA ARG A 93 -1.93 0.45 12.36
C ARG A 93 -2.12 -0.79 13.22
N LYS A 94 -1.50 -1.92 12.86
CA LYS A 94 -1.57 -3.13 13.69
C LYS A 94 -1.01 -2.87 15.08
N LEU A 95 0.15 -2.22 15.18
CA LEU A 95 0.75 -1.89 16.47
C LEU A 95 -0.12 -0.95 17.29
N SER A 96 -0.72 0.07 16.66
CA SER A 96 -1.67 0.97 17.32
C SER A 96 -2.88 0.20 17.85
N TYR A 97 -3.48 -0.68 17.04
CA TYR A 97 -4.59 -1.54 17.44
C TYR A 97 -4.22 -2.45 18.62
N PHE A 98 -3.08 -3.14 18.57
CA PHE A 98 -2.58 -3.91 19.71
C PHE A 98 -2.37 -3.05 20.95
N GLY A 99 -1.85 -1.82 20.79
CA GLY A 99 -1.72 -0.86 21.89
C GLY A 99 -3.06 -0.39 22.44
N HIS A 100 -4.11 -0.31 21.63
CA HIS A 100 -5.48 -0.05 22.09
C HIS A 100 -6.04 -1.24 22.87
N LEU A 101 -5.89 -2.47 22.37
CA LEU A 101 -6.30 -3.68 23.06
C LEU A 101 -5.64 -3.81 24.43
N LYS A 102 -4.32 -3.59 24.50
CA LYS A 102 -3.56 -3.66 25.76
C LYS A 102 -4.01 -2.60 26.77
N ARG A 103 -4.38 -1.40 26.33
CA ARG A 103 -4.87 -0.32 27.22
C ARG A 103 -6.30 -0.52 27.70
N HIS A 104 -7.08 -1.34 26.99
CA HIS A 104 -8.49 -1.56 27.29
C HIS A 104 -8.73 -2.78 28.21
N ASP A 105 -7.68 -3.52 28.61
CA ASP A 105 -7.73 -4.64 29.57
C ASP A 105 -8.86 -5.67 29.34
N SER A 106 -9.33 -5.81 28.11
CA SER A 106 -10.47 -6.67 27.75
C SER A 106 -10.06 -8.10 27.41
N LEU A 107 -8.87 -8.54 27.82
CA LEU A 107 -8.46 -9.95 27.74
C LEU A 107 -8.74 -10.71 29.03
N GLU A 108 -9.01 -10.01 30.15
CA GLU A 108 -9.33 -10.64 31.44
C GLU A 108 -10.74 -10.30 31.90
N LYS A 109 -11.77 -10.83 31.22
CA LYS A 109 -13.07 -11.09 31.87
C LYS A 109 -13.68 -12.39 31.32
N HIS A 110 -13.65 -13.41 32.18
CA HIS A 110 -14.33 -14.71 32.09
C HIS A 110 -13.69 -15.81 31.20
N ILE A 111 -12.78 -16.57 31.80
CA ILE A 111 -12.80 -18.04 31.75
C ILE A 111 -13.12 -18.52 33.18
#